data_AF-A0A851M848-F1
#
_entry.id   AF-A0A851M848-F1
#
_cell.length_a   1.000
_cell.length_b   1.000
_cell.length_c   1.000
_cell.angle_alpha   90.00
_cell.angle_beta   90.00
_cell.angle_gamma   90.00
#
_symmetry.space_group_name_H-M   'P 1'
#
loop_
_entity.id
_entity.type
_entity.pdbx_description
1 polymer ?
#
loop_
_entity_poly.entity_id
_entity_poly.type
_entity_poly.pdbx_seq_one_letter_code
_entity_poly.pdbx_strand_id
1 'polypeptide(L)' 'MKTVTALLLVGMLILWAELPTGSAWSCPPVRFTCAMYNPPNRCLTDRQCPLFKKCCPTFCGRKCISKPSRIPL' A
#
# COMPACT_ATOMS: atom_id res chain seq x y z
N MET A 1 -0.38 -37.74 20.05
CA MET A 1 0.71 -36.75 20.22
C MET A 1 1.29 -36.21 18.92
N LYS A 2 1.62 -37.02 17.90
CA LYS A 2 2.24 -36.55 16.64
C LYS A 2 1.33 -35.67 15.75
N THR A 3 0.02 -35.93 15.77
CA THR A 3 -0.99 -35.19 14.98
C THR A 3 -1.18 -33.76 15.49
N VAL A 4 -1.09 -33.55 16.81
CA VAL A 4 -1.17 -32.22 17.42
C VAL A 4 0.01 -31.37 16.98
N THR A 5 1.22 -31.95 16.94
CA THR A 5 2.42 -31.27 16.45
C THR A 5 2.30 -30.91 14.97
N ALA A 6 1.77 -31.81 14.14
CA ALA A 6 1.55 -31.55 12.72
C ALA A 6 0.54 -30.42 12.50
N LEU A 7 -0.58 -30.41 13.24
CA LEU A 7 -1.60 -29.36 13.14
C LEU A 7 -1.06 -27.99 13.58
N LEU A 8 -0.24 -27.93 14.63
CA LEU A 8 0.39 -26.69 15.10
C LEU A 8 1.37 -26.12 14.07
N LEU A 9 2.17 -26.98 13.42
CA LEU A 9 3.11 -26.56 12.37
C LEU A 9 2.39 -26.04 11.13
N VAL A 10 1.32 -26.72 10.70
CA VAL A 10 0.50 -26.27 9.57
C VAL A 10 -0.19 -24.94 9.89
N GLY A 11 -0.74 -24.78 11.09
CA GLY A 11 -1.33 -23.52 11.54
C GLY A 11 -0.33 -22.36 11.56
N MET A 12 0.88 -22.59 12.09
CA MET A 12 1.97 -21.60 12.09
C MET A 12 2.40 -21.21 10.66
N LEU A 13 2.44 -22.12 9.69
CA LEU A 13 2.74 -21.74 8.30
C LEU A 13 1.67 -20.82 7.69
N ILE A 14 0.39 -21.05 8.00
CA ILE A 14 -0.72 -20.24 7.48
C ILE A 14 -0.67 -18.81 8.07
N LEU A 15 -0.31 -18.67 9.34
CA LEU A 15 -0.16 -17.37 10.02
C LEU A 15 0.90 -16.44 9.38
N TRP A 16 1.90 -16.98 8.70
CA TRP A 16 2.94 -16.19 8.03
C TRP A 16 2.59 -15.79 6.60
N ALA A 17 1.67 -16.51 5.95
CA ALA A 17 1.24 -16.19 4.57
C ALA A 17 0.33 -14.96 4.50
N GLU A 18 -0.36 -14.63 5.60
CA GLU A 18 -1.35 -13.57 5.69
C GLU A 18 -0.82 -12.31 6.42
N LEU A 19 0.46 -11.96 6.28
CA LEU A 19 0.85 -10.58 6.58
C LEU A 19 0.54 -9.73 5.35
N PRO A 20 -0.53 -8.90 5.36
CA PRO A 20 -0.76 -7.94 4.30
C PRO A 20 0.44 -7.00 4.29
N THR A 21 1.34 -7.24 3.34
CA THR A 21 2.48 -6.37 3.03
C THR A 21 2.03 -5.04 2.40
N GLY A 22 0.71 -4.86 2.23
CA GLY A 22 0.06 -3.66 1.75
C GLY A 22 -0.58 -2.86 2.87
N SER A 23 -0.40 -1.54 2.83
CA SER A 23 -1.07 -0.63 3.75
C SER A 23 -2.57 -0.52 3.41
N ALA A 24 -3.44 -0.73 4.41
CA ALA A 24 -4.90 -0.87 4.29
C ALA A 24 -5.68 0.43 3.97
N TRP A 25 -5.01 1.49 3.53
CA TRP A 25 -5.64 2.78 3.21
C TRP A 25 -5.67 3.02 1.70
N SER A 26 -6.58 3.88 1.24
CA SER A 26 -6.77 4.20 -0.16
C SER A 26 -6.26 5.61 -0.48
N CYS A 27 -5.79 5.82 -1.71
CA CYS A 27 -5.36 7.13 -2.17
C CYS A 27 -6.49 8.17 -2.04
N PRO A 28 -6.16 9.42 -1.66
CA PRO A 28 -7.14 10.49 -1.62
C PRO A 28 -7.64 10.80 -3.03
N PRO A 29 -8.89 11.28 -3.18
CA PRO A 29 -9.41 11.70 -4.47
C PRO A 29 -8.65 12.93 -4.97
N VAL A 30 -8.31 12.94 -6.26
CA VAL A 30 -7.70 14.09 -6.93
C VAL A 30 -8.81 14.81 -7.69
N ARG A 31 -9.14 16.04 -7.27
CA ARG A 31 -10.23 16.83 -7.88
C ARG A 31 -9.81 17.62 -9.12
N PHE A 32 -8.53 17.99 -9.20
CA PHE A 32 -7.99 18.78 -10.29
C PHE A 32 -6.65 18.19 -10.72
N THR A 33 -6.36 18.23 -12.02
CA THR A 33 -5.09 17.78 -12.60
C THR A 33 -4.40 18.90 -13.35
N CYS A 34 -3.08 18.83 -13.45
CA CYS A 34 -2.29 19.77 -14.24
C CYS A 34 -2.61 19.63 -15.74
N ALA A 35 -2.53 20.72 -16.48
CA ALA A 35 -2.71 20.75 -17.94
C ALA A 35 -1.43 20.26 -18.65
N MET A 36 -1.03 19.01 -18.37
CA MET A 36 0.15 18.38 -18.96
C MET A 36 -0.26 17.06 -19.61
N TYR A 37 0.05 16.89 -20.91
CA TYR A 37 -0.34 15.70 -21.67
C TYR A 37 0.24 14.40 -21.09
N ASN A 38 1.49 14.44 -20.63
CA ASN A 38 2.16 13.29 -20.02
C ASN A 38 2.87 13.70 -18.71
N PRO A 39 2.14 13.76 -17.58
CA PRO A 39 2.72 14.20 -16.33
C PRO A 39 3.72 13.15 -15.77
N PRO A 40 4.84 13.59 -15.17
CA PRO A 40 5.88 12.69 -14.72
C PRO A 40 5.42 11.83 -13.54
N ASN A 41 5.60 10.52 -13.68
CA ASN A 41 5.31 9.55 -12.61
C ASN A 41 6.60 9.20 -11.87
N ARG A 42 6.63 9.48 -10.55
CA ARG A 42 7.76 9.08 -9.68
C ARG A 42 7.66 7.63 -9.20
N CYS A 43 6.50 7.01 -9.42
CA CYS A 43 6.21 5.62 -9.14
C CYS A 43 5.07 5.17 -10.06
N LEU A 44 4.96 3.86 -10.25
CA LEU A 44 3.89 3.19 -10.98
C LEU A 44 3.11 2.24 -10.06
N THR A 45 3.80 1.62 -9.11
CA THR A 45 3.22 0.65 -8.16
C THR A 45 3.66 0.93 -6.72
N ASP A 46 2.90 0.44 -5.74
CA ASP A 46 3.20 0.60 -4.31
C ASP A 46 4.56 -0.01 -3.92
N ARG A 47 5.01 -1.04 -4.65
CA ARG A 47 6.31 -1.71 -4.39
C ARG A 47 7.52 -0.82 -4.63
N GLN A 48 7.37 0.25 -5.43
CA GLN A 48 8.43 1.23 -5.68
C GLN A 48 8.49 2.30 -4.60
N CYS A 49 7.54 2.31 -3.67
CA CYS A 49 7.49 3.26 -2.59
C CYS A 49 8.21 2.72 -1.34
N PRO A 50 8.77 3.61 -0.51
CA PRO A 50 9.25 3.24 0.82
C PRO A 50 8.15 2.60 1.66
N LEU A 51 8.53 1.89 2.74
CA LEU A 51 7.60 1.23 3.64
C LEU A 51 6.45 2.16 4.05
N PHE A 52 5.24 1.58 4.15
CA PHE A 52 3.99 2.23 4.56
C PHE A 52 3.48 3.37 3.64
N LYS A 53 4.09 3.58 2.47
CA LYS A 53 3.60 4.53 1.45
C LYS A 53 2.93 3.80 0.30
N LYS A 54 2.05 4.50 -0.42
CA LYS A 54 1.40 4.02 -1.65
C LYS A 54 1.69 4.94 -2.81
N CYS A 55 1.72 4.38 -4.01
CA CYS A 55 1.87 5.12 -5.24
C CYS A 55 0.51 5.67 -5.67
N CYS A 56 0.28 6.94 -5.38
CA CYS A 56 -1.02 7.58 -5.58
C CYS A 56 -0.99 8.60 -6.73
N PRO A 57 -2.12 8.78 -7.44
CA PRO A 57 -2.30 9.95 -8.29
C PRO A 57 -2.24 11.22 -7.45
N THR A 58 -1.70 12.28 -8.04
CA THR A 58 -1.64 13.62 -7.46
C THR A 58 -2.14 14.63 -8.48
N PHE A 59 -2.14 15.92 -8.12
CA PHE A 59 -2.42 17.00 -9.08
C PHE A 59 -1.61 16.87 -10.38
N CYS A 60 -0.36 16.40 -10.32
CA CYS A 60 0.46 16.21 -11.51
C CYS A 60 1.27 14.92 -11.41
N GLY A 61 0.76 13.86 -12.06
CA GLY A 61 1.39 12.53 -12.11
C GLY A 61 1.23 11.76 -10.79
N ARG A 62 2.07 10.73 -10.61
CA ARG A 62 2.04 9.83 -9.46
C ARG A 62 3.20 10.04 -8.49
N LYS A 63 2.94 9.94 -7.19
CA LYS A 63 3.94 10.06 -6.13
C LYS A 63 3.67 9.08 -4.99
N CYS A 64 4.73 8.70 -4.29
CA CYS A 64 4.64 7.95 -3.05
C CYS A 64 4.18 8.87 -1.91
N ILE A 65 2.99 8.62 -1.37
CA ILE A 65 2.45 9.40 -0.24
C ILE A 65 2.13 8.47 0.93
N SER A 66 2.18 9.04 2.14
CA SER A 66 1.74 8.37 3.36
C SER A 66 0.23 8.50 3.52
N LYS A 67 -0.36 7.67 4.39
CA LYS A 67 -1.76 7.80 4.78
C LYS A 67 -2.05 9.24 5.23
N PRO A 68 -3.04 9.93 4.65
CA PRO A 68 -3.37 11.29 5.07
C PRO A 68 -3.84 11.30 6.52
N SER A 69 -3.40 12.30 7.28
CA SER A 69 -3.83 12.55 8.65
C SER A 69 -5.33 12.87 8.67
N ARG A 70 -6.11 12.20 9.54
CA ARG A 70 -7.54 12.51 9.73
C ARG A 70 -7.81 13.74 10.60
N ILE A 71 -6.75 14.44 11.01
CA ILE A 71 -6.87 15.66 11.81
C ILE A 71 -7.19 16.81 10.83
N PRO A 72 -8.35 17.46 10.95
CA PRO A 72 -8.64 18.66 10.17
C PRO A 72 -7.74 19.77 10.72
N LEU A 73 -6.78 20.22 9.90
CA LEU A 73 -6.17 21.53 10.03
C LEU A 73 -7.00 22.52 9.23
#